data_AF-A0A1C6EXL3-F1
#
_entry.id   AF-A0A1C6EXL3-F1
#
_cell.length_a   1.000
_cell.length_b   1.000
_cell.length_c   1.000
_cell.angle_alpha   90.00
_cell.angle_beta   90.00
_cell.angle_gamma   90.00
#
_symmetry.space_group_name_H-M   'P 1'
#
loop_
_entity.id
_entity.type
_entity.pdbx_description
1 polymer ?
#
loop_
_entity_poly.entity_id
_entity_poly.type
_entity_poly.pdbx_seq_one_letter_code
_entity_poly.pdbx_strand_id
1 'polypeptide(L)' 'MTRYFKLIEIDRDSFVEVTGEDSDFYSQLIVPVDGLVYGAVDDTDEEELCVPLYTFDTAVTGEED' A
#
# COMPACT_ATOMS: atom_id res chain seq x y z
N MET A 1 -0.14 21.34 8.01
CA MET A 1 -1.17 20.37 8.44
C MET A 1 -0.46 19.05 8.66
N THR A 2 -0.73 18.35 9.76
CA THR A 2 -0.03 17.10 10.09
C THR A 2 -0.95 15.92 9.80
N ARG A 3 -0.43 14.90 9.10
CA ARG A 3 -1.13 13.63 8.86
C ARG A 3 -0.54 12.56 9.79
N TYR A 4 -1.38 11.66 10.28
CA TYR A 4 -0.99 10.59 11.21
C TYR A 4 -1.43 9.26 10.63
N PHE A 5 -0.58 8.25 10.73
CA PHE A 5 -0.80 6.93 10.13
C PHE A 5 -0.52 5.83 11.15
N LYS A 6 -1.19 4.69 10.97
CA LYS A 6 -0.89 3.45 11.68
C LYS A 6 -0.46 2.43 10.63
N LEU A 7 0.68 1.81 10.83
CA LEU A 7 1.16 0.73 9.98
C LEU A 7 1.07 -0.58 10.76
N ILE A 8 0.60 -1.62 10.08
CA ILE A 8 0.49 -2.97 10.61
C ILE A 8 1.02 -3.88 9.51
N GLU A 9 2.06 -4.65 9.82
CA GLU A 9 2.57 -5.65 8.90
C GLU A 9 1.54 -6.79 8.74
N ILE A 10 1.38 -7.26 7.51
CA ILE A 10 0.48 -8.35 7.13
C ILE A 10 1.25 -9.37 6.29
N ASP A 11 0.74 -10.59 6.21
CA ASP A 11 1.32 -11.60 5.34
C ASP A 11 0.99 -11.34 3.86
N ARG A 12 1.78 -11.97 2.96
CA ARG A 12 1.63 -11.85 1.51
C ARG A 12 0.24 -12.25 1.02
N ASP A 13 -0.33 -13.34 1.54
CA ASP A 13 -1.62 -13.84 1.07
C ASP A 13 -2.73 -12.82 1.40
N SER A 14 -2.70 -12.24 2.60
CA SER A 14 -3.60 -11.15 2.99
C SER A 14 -3.45 -9.90 2.10
N PHE A 15 -2.23 -9.56 1.68
CA PHE A 15 -1.99 -8.43 0.77
C PHE A 15 -2.56 -8.70 -0.63
N VAL A 16 -2.28 -9.87 -1.20
CA VAL A 16 -2.73 -10.27 -2.55
C VAL A 16 -4.25 -10.43 -2.59
N GLU A 17 -4.87 -10.97 -1.52
CA GLU A 17 -6.33 -11.11 -1.43
C GLU A 17 -7.06 -9.78 -1.56
N VAL A 18 -6.52 -8.70 -0.96
CA VAL A 18 -7.16 -7.38 -0.96
C VAL A 18 -6.81 -6.58 -2.21
N THR A 19 -5.55 -6.59 -2.63
CA THR A 19 -5.07 -5.73 -3.71
C THR A 19 -5.22 -6.36 -5.09
N GLY A 20 -5.27 -7.69 -5.16
CA GLY A 20 -5.16 -8.45 -6.41
C GLY A 20 -3.76 -8.42 -7.04
N GLU A 21 -2.82 -7.71 -6.44
CA GLU A 21 -1.48 -7.47 -6.97
C GLU A 21 -0.43 -8.25 -6.18
N ASP A 22 0.65 -8.62 -6.86
CA ASP A 22 1.79 -9.30 -6.26
C ASP A 22 3.08 -8.49 -6.45
N SER A 23 3.93 -8.46 -5.41
CA SER A 23 5.19 -7.72 -5.41
C SER A 23 6.34 -8.45 -6.11
N ASP A 24 6.13 -9.65 -6.68
CA ASP A 24 7.16 -10.47 -7.33
C ASP A 24 8.01 -9.75 -8.41
N PHE A 25 7.56 -8.62 -8.94
CA PHE A 25 8.26 -7.85 -9.99
C PHE A 25 8.86 -6.51 -9.53
N TYR A 26 8.52 -6.04 -8.34
CA TYR A 26 8.87 -4.70 -7.87
C TYR A 26 9.45 -4.75 -6.46
N SER A 27 10.55 -4.02 -6.25
CA SER A 27 11.17 -3.86 -4.94
C SER A 27 10.23 -3.16 -3.94
N GLN A 28 9.25 -2.38 -4.43
CA GLN A 28 8.14 -1.86 -3.63
C GLN A 28 6.88 -1.68 -4.47
N LEU A 29 5.72 -1.91 -3.86
CA LEU A 29 4.39 -1.68 -4.44
C LEU A 29 3.45 -1.02 -3.42
N ILE A 30 2.76 0.06 -3.81
CA ILE A 30 1.78 0.76 -2.98
C ILE A 30 0.42 0.75 -3.71
N VAL A 31 -0.60 0.19 -3.08
CA VAL A 31 -1.94 0.02 -3.66
C VAL A 31 -3.01 0.64 -2.74
N PRO A 32 -3.68 1.73 -3.15
CA PRO A 32 -4.85 2.23 -2.44
C PRO A 32 -6.08 1.36 -2.73
N VAL A 33 -6.71 0.81 -1.71
CA VAL A 33 -7.91 -0.05 -1.82
C VAL A 33 -8.85 0.25 -0.65
N ASP A 34 -10.14 0.47 -0.93
CA ASP A 34 -11.21 0.59 0.07
C ASP A 34 -10.90 1.55 1.26
N GLY A 35 -10.37 2.74 0.99
CA GLY A 35 -10.04 3.70 2.07
C GLY A 35 -8.74 3.42 2.81
N LEU A 36 -8.02 2.37 2.44
CA LEU A 36 -6.74 1.98 3.00
C LEU A 36 -5.64 2.06 1.93
N VAL A 37 -4.39 2.08 2.39
CA VAL A 37 -3.22 2.03 1.51
C VAL A 37 -2.38 0.84 1.95
N TYR A 38 -2.26 -0.14 1.06
CA TYR A 38 -1.49 -1.35 1.25
C TYR A 38 -0.11 -1.17 0.63
N GLY A 39 0.93 -1.55 1.35
CA GLY A 39 2.31 -1.49 0.87
C GLY A 39 2.99 -2.85 0.99
N ALA A 40 3.69 -3.25 -0.06
CA ALA A 40 4.67 -4.32 -0.05
C ALA A 40 6.04 -3.71 -0.35
N VAL A 41 7.07 -4.17 0.36
CA VAL A 41 8.47 -3.79 0.15
C VAL A 41 9.31 -5.05 0.29
N ASP A 42 10.28 -5.21 -0.60
CA ASP A 42 11.26 -6.29 -0.52
C ASP A 42 12.34 -5.93 0.50
N ASP A 43 12.35 -6.64 1.63
CA ASP A 43 13.28 -6.44 2.75
C ASP A 43 14.74 -6.82 2.41
N THR A 44 15.02 -7.33 1.19
CA THR A 44 16.38 -7.73 0.78
C THR A 44 17.10 -6.68 -0.05
N ASP A 45 16.37 -5.88 -0.83
CA ASP A 45 16.90 -4.79 -1.64
C ASP A 45 16.49 -3.38 -1.15
N GLU A 46 15.36 -3.23 -0.46
CA GLU A 46 14.84 -1.94 0.03
C GLU A 46 14.52 -1.98 1.54
N GLU A 47 15.30 -1.25 2.35
CA GLU A 47 15.09 -1.13 3.81
C GLU A 47 14.04 -0.03 4.19
N GLU A 48 13.43 0.64 3.20
CA GLU A 48 12.57 1.81 3.41
C GLU A 48 11.21 1.67 2.69
N LEU A 49 10.12 1.86 3.43
CA LEU A 49 8.77 1.94 2.86
C LEU A 49 8.41 3.40 2.50
N CYS A 50 8.47 3.73 1.23
CA CYS A 50 8.09 5.02 0.65
C CYS A 50 6.63 5.05 0.22
N VAL A 51 5.74 5.64 1.03
CA VAL A 51 4.30 5.78 0.71
C VAL A 51 3.98 7.19 0.21
N PRO A 52 3.66 7.40 -1.08
CA PRO A 52 3.34 8.73 -1.58
C PRO A 52 2.04 9.25 -0.97
N LEU A 53 2.05 10.48 -0.43
CA LEU A 53 0.90 11.04 0.30
C LEU A 53 -0.39 11.15 -0.54
N TYR A 54 -0.28 11.20 -1.88
CA TYR A 54 -1.44 11.27 -2.77
C TYR A 54 -2.25 9.98 -2.82
N THR A 55 -1.66 8.84 -2.45
CA THR A 55 -2.35 7.53 -2.43
C THR A 55 -3.51 7.51 -1.43
N PHE A 56 -3.40 8.28 -0.35
CA PHE A 56 -4.46 8.46 0.64
C PHE A 56 -5.58 9.38 0.17
N ASP A 57 -5.35 10.19 -0.87
CA ASP A 57 -6.39 11.03 -1.45
C ASP A 57 -7.30 10.18 -2.37
N THR A 58 -6.72 9.24 -3.12
CA THR A 58 -7.45 8.24 -3.92
C THR A 58 -8.24 7.26 -3.05
N ALA A 59 -7.68 6.83 -1.91
CA ALA A 59 -8.36 5.89 -1.02
C ALA A 59 -9.69 6.46 -0.46
N VAL A 60 -9.78 7.78 -0.25
CA VAL A 60 -10.97 8.43 0.30
C VAL A 60 -12.10 8.58 -0.75
N THR A 61 -11.74 8.61 -2.03
CA THR A 61 -12.68 8.74 -3.14
C THR A 61 -12.99 7.35 -3.70
N GLY A 62 -13.88 6.60 -3.05
CA GLY A 62 -14.58 5.49 -3.69
C GLY A 62 -15.54 5.99 -4.78
N GLU A 63 -15.10 6.85 -5.69
CA GLU A 63 -15.87 7.24 -6.87
C GLU A 63 -15.60 6.20 -7.95
N GLU A 64 -16.52 5.24 -8.01
CA GLU A 64 -16.81 4.43 -9.18
C GLU A 64 -17.08 5.38 -10.36
N ASP A 65 -16.29 5.32 -11.43
CA ASP A 65 -16.64 5.85 -12.76
C ASP A 65 -16.84 4.68 -13.72
#